data_AF-A0A7C1BCP4-F1
#
_entry.id   AF-A0A7C1BCP4-F1
#
_cell.length_a   1.000
_cell.length_b   1.000
_cell.length_c   1.000
_cell.angle_alpha   90.00
_cell.angle_beta   90.00
_cell.angle_gamma   90.00
#
_symmetry.space_group_name_H-M   'P 1'
#
loop_
_entity.id
_entity.type
_entity.pdbx_description
1 polymer ?
#
loop_
_entity_poly.entity_id
_entity_poly.type
_entity_poly.pdbx_seq_one_letter_code
_entity_poly.pdbx_strand_id
1 'polypeptide(L)'
;ITLNIKDLESKIEDDKLKLEKYQDQLYLVTSNKEYDALTAEIDHMKQEISKAEYEILELSEELEKLKESIKEREMLLTDKMKALEDKEKELKSTNEKTKEEEIRLKEERDELVKKVPLRYLREYERIAKARGGLAVVPVHQVFEVIRDKNGNIVEQIEMEVSCGGCHKIVPPQKFIEIKAGNKIFRCESCGRLIYWDDKESVVLKDEYHEDEEFI
;
A
#
# COMPACT_ATOMS: atom_id res chain seq x y z
N ILE A 1 -37.81 -1.14 -0.84
CA ILE A 1 -38.08 -2.52 -1.28
C ILE A 1 -39.13 -3.18 -0.37
N THR A 2 -38.85 -3.48 0.90
CA THR A 2 -39.80 -4.18 1.80
C THR A 2 -41.15 -3.47 2.00
N LEU A 3 -41.14 -2.15 2.17
CA LEU A 3 -42.38 -1.36 2.28
C LEU A 3 -43.18 -1.40 0.96
N ASN A 4 -42.50 -1.31 -0.18
CA ASN A 4 -43.11 -1.32 -1.51
C ASN A 4 -43.74 -2.69 -1.85
N ILE A 5 -43.07 -3.79 -1.48
CA ILE A 5 -43.64 -5.14 -1.58
C ILE A 5 -44.94 -5.21 -0.77
N LYS A 6 -44.93 -4.73 0.47
CA LYS A 6 -46.11 -4.75 1.35
C LYS A 6 -47.28 -3.90 0.82
N ASP A 7 -46.98 -2.75 0.23
CA ASP A 7 -47.99 -1.89 -0.40
C ASP A 7 -48.59 -2.56 -1.65
N LEU A 8 -47.77 -3.22 -2.47
CA LEU A 8 -48.23 -3.99 -3.64
C LEU A 8 -49.05 -5.23 -3.24
N GLU A 9 -48.66 -5.94 -2.17
CA GLU A 9 -49.42 -7.06 -1.62
C GLU A 9 -50.83 -6.62 -1.18
N SER A 10 -50.91 -5.50 -0.45
CA SER A 10 -52.20 -4.92 -0.04
C SER A 10 -53.06 -4.52 -1.24
N LYS A 11 -52.44 -3.93 -2.28
CA LYS A 11 -53.13 -3.55 -3.51
C LYS A 11 -53.66 -4.78 -4.27
N ILE A 12 -52.87 -5.84 -4.37
CA ILE A 12 -53.28 -7.11 -4.98
C ILE A 12 -54.46 -7.72 -4.24
N GLU A 13 -54.46 -7.66 -2.90
CA GLU A 13 -55.56 -8.19 -2.09
C GLU A 13 -56.86 -7.41 -2.34
N ASP A 14 -56.80 -6.07 -2.35
CA ASP A 14 -57.94 -5.21 -2.69
C ASP A 14 -58.45 -5.44 -4.12
N ASP A 15 -57.55 -5.64 -5.08
CA ASP A 15 -57.91 -5.90 -6.47
C ASP A 15 -58.44 -7.33 -6.66
N LYS A 16 -57.97 -8.34 -5.91
CA LYS A 16 -58.58 -9.68 -5.90
C LYS A 16 -60.02 -9.64 -5.39
N LEU A 17 -60.30 -8.86 -4.34
CA LEU A 17 -61.66 -8.68 -3.80
C LEU A 17 -62.61 -7.98 -4.78
N LYS A 18 -62.13 -7.00 -5.53
CA LYS A 18 -62.92 -6.34 -6.59
C LYS A 18 -63.15 -7.27 -7.79
N LEU A 19 -62.15 -8.08 -8.14
CA LEU A 19 -62.22 -9.04 -9.25
C LEU A 19 -63.32 -10.07 -9.01
N GLU A 20 -63.39 -10.61 -7.79
CA GLU A 20 -64.44 -11.56 -7.38
C GLU A 20 -65.84 -10.93 -7.51
N LYS A 21 -66.01 -9.68 -7.07
CA LYS A 21 -67.28 -8.94 -7.23
C LYS A 21 -67.67 -8.75 -8.69
N TYR A 22 -66.72 -8.43 -9.58
CA TYR A 22 -67.00 -8.29 -11.00
C TYR A 22 -67.33 -9.62 -11.67
N GLN A 23 -66.69 -10.72 -11.24
CA GLN A 23 -67.03 -12.07 -11.68
C GLN A 23 -68.44 -12.48 -11.26
N ASP A 24 -68.85 -12.17 -10.04
CA ASP A 24 -70.21 -12.43 -9.56
C ASP A 24 -71.26 -11.60 -10.31
N GLN A 25 -70.97 -10.32 -10.59
CA GLN A 25 -71.84 -9.44 -11.37
C GLN A 25 -72.06 -9.95 -12.80
N LEU A 26 -71.06 -10.64 -13.38
CA LEU A 26 -71.12 -11.21 -14.72
C LEU A 26 -72.30 -12.19 -14.91
N TYR A 27 -72.70 -12.90 -13.85
CA TYR A 27 -73.83 -13.84 -13.87
C TYR A 27 -75.21 -13.14 -13.83
N LEU A 28 -75.25 -11.86 -13.47
CA LEU A 28 -76.48 -11.07 -13.32
C LEU A 28 -76.77 -10.19 -14.55
N VAL A 29 -75.81 -10.09 -15.48
CA VAL A 29 -75.90 -9.21 -16.65
C VAL A 29 -76.84 -9.79 -17.69
N THR A 30 -77.75 -8.97 -18.22
CA THR A 30 -78.74 -9.37 -19.23
C THR A 30 -78.52 -8.74 -20.60
N SER A 31 -77.59 -7.78 -20.71
CA SER A 31 -77.24 -7.05 -21.93
C SER A 31 -75.83 -7.42 -22.41
N ASN A 32 -75.68 -7.76 -23.70
CA ASN A 32 -74.39 -8.07 -24.30
C ASN A 32 -73.37 -6.92 -24.14
N LYS A 33 -73.83 -5.66 -24.17
CA LYS A 33 -72.95 -4.49 -24.04
C LYS A 33 -72.36 -4.36 -22.62
N GLU A 34 -73.13 -4.72 -21.61
CA GLU A 34 -72.68 -4.73 -20.20
C GLU A 34 -71.76 -5.92 -19.94
N TYR A 35 -72.02 -7.07 -20.58
CA TYR A 35 -71.17 -8.25 -20.51
C TYR A 35 -69.77 -7.98 -21.07
N ASP A 36 -69.70 -7.37 -22.25
CA ASP A 36 -68.43 -7.01 -22.90
C ASP A 36 -67.64 -6.00 -22.05
N ALA A 37 -68.32 -5.03 -21.45
CA ALA A 37 -67.70 -4.02 -20.58
C ALA A 37 -67.14 -4.62 -19.28
N LEU A 38 -67.90 -5.47 -18.59
CA LEU A 38 -67.45 -6.16 -17.37
C LEU A 38 -66.31 -7.14 -17.66
N THR A 39 -66.36 -7.84 -18.80
CA THR A 39 -65.28 -8.74 -19.21
C THR A 39 -63.98 -7.97 -19.45
N ALA A 40 -64.04 -6.83 -20.13
CA ALA A 40 -62.88 -5.96 -20.34
C ALA A 40 -62.29 -5.44 -19.01
N GLU A 41 -63.14 -5.10 -18.04
CA GLU A 41 -62.70 -4.63 -16.71
C GLU A 41 -62.03 -5.77 -15.90
N ILE A 42 -62.59 -6.98 -15.96
CA ILE A 42 -62.00 -8.18 -15.34
C ILE A 42 -60.63 -8.49 -15.95
N ASP A 43 -60.51 -8.42 -17.27
CA ASP A 43 -59.24 -8.68 -17.95
C ASP A 43 -58.19 -7.61 -17.62
N HIS A 44 -58.59 -6.33 -17.55
CA HIS A 44 -57.73 -5.25 -17.10
C HIS A 44 -57.24 -5.47 -15.65
N MET A 45 -58.14 -5.85 -14.74
CA MET A 45 -57.77 -6.14 -13.35
C MET A 45 -56.84 -7.35 -13.21
N LYS A 46 -57.07 -8.42 -13.97
CA LYS A 46 -56.15 -9.57 -14.00
C LYS A 46 -54.76 -9.15 -14.48
N GLN A 47 -54.68 -8.27 -15.48
CA GLN A 47 -53.40 -7.74 -15.95
C GLN A 47 -52.70 -6.89 -14.87
N GLU A 48 -53.43 -6.03 -14.16
CA GLU A 48 -52.86 -5.20 -13.08
C GLU A 48 -52.37 -6.06 -11.90
N ILE A 49 -53.13 -7.08 -11.50
CA ILE A 49 -52.70 -8.06 -10.49
C ILE A 49 -51.43 -8.77 -10.96
N SER A 50 -51.39 -9.26 -12.20
CA SER A 50 -50.23 -9.96 -12.74
C SER A 50 -48.98 -9.07 -12.82
N LYS A 51 -49.13 -7.78 -13.17
CA LYS A 51 -48.03 -6.81 -13.15
C LYS A 51 -47.50 -6.58 -11.75
N ALA A 52 -48.39 -6.39 -10.77
CA ALA A 52 -48.00 -6.19 -9.37
C ALA A 52 -47.32 -7.44 -8.79
N GLU A 53 -47.80 -8.65 -9.13
CA GLU A 53 -47.17 -9.91 -8.73
C GLU A 53 -45.76 -10.06 -9.34
N TYR A 54 -45.56 -9.65 -10.59
CA TYR A 54 -44.25 -9.64 -11.23
C TYR A 54 -43.30 -8.62 -10.57
N GLU A 55 -43.78 -7.42 -10.27
CA GLU A 55 -42.99 -6.39 -9.59
C GLU A 55 -42.58 -6.83 -8.17
N ILE A 56 -43.45 -7.51 -7.43
CA ILE A 56 -43.10 -8.11 -6.13
C ILE A 56 -41.98 -9.14 -6.28
N LEU A 57 -42.03 -9.98 -7.32
CA LEU A 57 -41.00 -10.99 -7.57
C LEU A 57 -39.64 -10.33 -7.83
N GLU A 58 -39.58 -9.33 -8.72
CA GLU A 58 -38.34 -8.59 -9.01
C GLU A 58 -37.77 -7.92 -7.75
N LEU A 59 -38.62 -7.23 -6.99
CA LEU A 59 -38.24 -6.59 -5.73
C LEU A 59 -37.75 -7.60 -4.69
N SER A 60 -38.33 -8.80 -4.65
CA SER A 60 -37.92 -9.86 -3.72
C SER A 60 -36.56 -10.44 -4.08
N GLU A 61 -36.28 -10.65 -5.37
CA GLU A 61 -34.96 -11.06 -5.84
C GLU A 61 -33.88 -10.01 -5.53
N GLU A 62 -34.19 -8.73 -5.75
CA GLU A 62 -33.27 -7.64 -5.43
C GLU A 62 -33.00 -7.57 -3.92
N LEU A 63 -34.04 -7.76 -3.10
CA LEU A 63 -33.92 -7.78 -1.64
C LEU A 63 -32.98 -8.87 -1.16
N GLU A 64 -33.08 -10.07 -1.73
CA GLU A 64 -32.23 -11.19 -1.33
C GLU A 64 -30.77 -10.98 -1.76
N LYS A 65 -30.54 -10.48 -2.98
CA LYS A 65 -29.20 -10.08 -3.44
C LYS A 65 -28.55 -9.03 -2.53
N LEU A 66 -29.33 -8.03 -2.11
CA LEU A 66 -28.85 -6.98 -1.19
C LEU A 66 -28.51 -7.55 0.20
N LYS A 67 -29.33 -8.46 0.74
CA LYS A 67 -29.05 -9.13 2.01
C LYS A 67 -27.76 -9.93 1.96
N GLU A 68 -27.55 -10.70 0.89
CA GLU A 68 -26.32 -11.47 0.71
C GLU A 68 -25.11 -10.54 0.64
N SER A 69 -25.20 -9.45 -0.13
CA SER A 69 -24.13 -8.44 -0.20
C SER A 69 -23.85 -7.77 1.15
N ILE A 70 -24.87 -7.48 1.95
CA ILE A 70 -24.70 -6.94 3.31
C ILE A 70 -23.92 -7.94 4.17
N LYS A 71 -24.33 -9.21 4.16
CA LYS A 71 -23.68 -10.27 4.94
C LYS A 71 -22.20 -10.44 4.56
N GLU A 72 -21.90 -10.45 3.27
CA GLU A 72 -20.51 -10.51 2.78
C GLU A 72 -19.69 -9.30 3.25
N ARG A 73 -20.27 -8.09 3.16
CA ARG A 73 -19.60 -6.85 3.60
C ARG A 73 -19.38 -6.82 5.11
N GLU A 74 -20.32 -7.33 5.89
CA GLU A 74 -20.17 -7.45 7.35
C GLU A 74 -19.02 -8.40 7.71
N MET A 75 -18.92 -9.55 7.04
CA MET A 75 -17.80 -10.48 7.23
C MET A 75 -16.47 -9.82 6.90
N LEU A 76 -16.36 -9.19 5.72
CA LEU A 76 -15.16 -8.46 5.31
C LEU A 76 -14.79 -7.35 6.29
N LEU A 77 -15.77 -6.61 6.81
CA LEU A 77 -15.55 -5.57 7.80
C LEU A 77 -14.94 -6.15 9.08
N THR A 78 -15.48 -7.26 9.59
CA THR A 78 -14.96 -7.91 10.80
C THR A 78 -13.53 -8.40 10.63
N ASP A 79 -13.19 -8.96 9.47
CA ASP A 79 -11.83 -9.41 9.17
C ASP A 79 -10.86 -8.23 9.06
N LYS A 80 -11.27 -7.14 8.42
CA LYS A 80 -10.46 -5.91 8.33
C LYS A 80 -10.24 -5.27 9.70
N MET A 81 -11.25 -5.26 10.56
CA MET A 81 -11.13 -4.72 11.92
C MET A 81 -10.12 -5.52 12.75
N LYS A 82 -10.15 -6.85 12.69
CA LYS A 82 -9.16 -7.71 13.37
C LYS A 82 -7.75 -7.48 12.84
N ALA A 83 -7.59 -7.45 11.52
CA ALA A 83 -6.29 -7.21 10.90
C ALA A 83 -5.71 -5.83 11.27
N LEU A 84 -6.56 -4.80 11.37
CA LEU A 84 -6.16 -3.47 11.82
C LEU A 84 -5.69 -3.48 13.27
N GLU A 85 -6.45 -4.13 14.16
CA GLU A 85 -6.09 -4.24 15.58
C GLU A 85 -4.73 -4.91 15.79
N ASP A 86 -4.46 -5.99 15.05
CA ASP A 86 -3.17 -6.68 15.10
C ASP A 86 -2.02 -5.79 14.60
N LYS A 87 -2.25 -5.04 13.51
CA LYS A 87 -1.26 -4.09 12.98
C LYS A 87 -0.98 -2.94 13.93
N GLU A 88 -2.00 -2.42 14.62
CA GLU A 88 -1.83 -1.39 15.63
C GLU A 88 -0.99 -1.88 16.81
N LYS A 89 -1.20 -3.13 17.26
CA LYS A 89 -0.39 -3.76 18.31
C LYS A 89 1.08 -3.93 17.88
N GLU A 90 1.32 -4.44 16.67
CA GLU A 90 2.67 -4.57 16.11
C GLU A 90 3.39 -3.23 16.00
N LEU A 91 2.69 -2.21 15.48
CA LEU A 91 3.22 -0.86 15.34
C LEU A 91 3.58 -0.26 16.69
N LYS A 92 2.70 -0.41 17.69
CA LYS A 92 2.95 0.09 19.04
C LYS A 92 4.18 -0.56 19.66
N SER A 93 4.31 -1.88 19.58
CA SER A 93 5.48 -2.59 20.10
C SER A 93 6.77 -2.16 19.40
N THR A 94 6.73 -1.98 18.07
CA THR A 94 7.90 -1.53 17.29
C THR A 94 8.30 -0.10 17.65
N ASN A 95 7.33 0.80 17.83
CA ASN A 95 7.58 2.17 18.26
C ASN A 95 8.17 2.25 19.66
N GLU A 96 7.69 1.45 20.61
CA GLU A 96 8.23 1.39 21.97
C GLU A 96 9.70 0.94 21.95
N LYS A 97 10.02 -0.17 21.27
CA LYS A 97 11.40 -0.65 21.13
C LYS A 97 12.31 0.38 20.46
N THR A 98 11.84 1.02 19.39
CA THR A 98 12.64 2.04 18.67
C THR A 98 12.90 3.26 19.54
N LYS A 99 11.92 3.66 20.36
CA LYS A 99 12.06 4.80 21.27
C LYS A 99 13.04 4.51 22.41
N GLU A 100 12.99 3.32 22.99
CA GLU A 100 13.97 2.89 24.00
C GLU A 100 15.40 2.89 23.43
N GLU A 101 15.55 2.38 22.21
CA GLU A 101 16.84 2.40 21.50
C GLU A 101 17.32 3.82 21.21
N GLU A 102 16.43 4.72 20.75
CA GLU A 102 16.75 6.12 20.49
C GLU A 102 17.24 6.82 21.77
N ILE A 103 16.60 6.59 22.90
CA ILE A 103 17.01 7.15 24.20
C ILE A 103 18.41 6.65 24.57
N ARG A 104 18.63 5.33 24.49
CA ARG A 104 19.92 4.71 24.78
C ARG A 104 21.04 5.29 23.91
N LEU A 105 20.83 5.37 22.60
CA LEU A 105 21.82 5.91 21.65
C LEU A 105 22.09 7.40 21.88
N LYS A 106 21.09 8.18 22.33
CA LYS A 106 21.30 9.59 22.69
C LYS A 106 22.16 9.73 23.95
N GLU A 107 21.91 8.94 24.97
CA GLU A 107 22.73 8.93 26.19
C GLU A 107 24.18 8.53 25.87
N GLU A 108 24.38 7.50 25.06
CA GLU A 108 25.71 7.09 24.60
C GLU A 108 26.40 8.20 23.79
N ARG A 109 25.66 8.86 22.88
CA ARG A 109 26.17 10.01 22.13
C ARG A 109 26.64 11.11 23.07
N ASP A 110 25.86 11.45 24.10
CA ASP A 110 26.19 12.54 25.01
C ASP A 110 27.46 12.26 25.82
N GLU A 111 27.72 11.00 26.19
CA GLU A 111 28.98 10.60 26.82
C GLU A 111 30.18 10.65 25.85
N LEU A 112 29.99 10.27 24.59
CA LEU A 112 31.04 10.35 23.56
C LEU A 112 31.38 11.80 23.21
N VAL A 113 30.38 12.66 23.10
CA VAL A 113 30.56 14.09 22.76
C VAL A 113 31.47 14.80 23.76
N LYS A 114 31.40 14.45 25.05
CA LYS A 114 32.30 15.00 26.09
C LYS A 114 33.78 14.73 25.82
N LYS A 115 34.11 13.65 25.10
CA LYS A 115 35.48 13.25 24.75
C LYS A 115 35.99 13.89 23.46
N VAL A 116 35.12 14.54 22.68
CA VAL A 116 35.46 15.13 21.39
C VAL A 116 35.76 16.63 21.54
N PRO A 117 36.91 17.13 21.05
CA PRO A 117 37.19 18.56 21.07
C PRO A 117 36.12 19.37 20.34
N LEU A 118 35.67 20.47 20.96
CA LEU A 118 34.54 21.30 20.51
C LEU A 118 34.68 21.80 19.06
N ARG A 119 35.91 22.05 18.61
CA ARG A 119 36.20 22.45 17.21
C ARG A 119 35.70 21.41 16.21
N TYR A 120 35.98 20.13 16.46
CA TYR A 120 35.60 19.04 15.56
C TYR A 120 34.12 18.72 15.66
N LEU A 121 33.54 18.80 16.86
CA LEU A 121 32.11 18.62 17.06
C LEU A 121 31.29 19.66 16.26
N ARG A 122 31.65 20.94 16.35
CA ARG A 122 30.96 22.01 15.60
C ARG A 122 31.03 21.79 14.09
N GLU A 123 32.16 21.32 13.59
CA GLU A 123 32.31 21.00 12.17
C GLU A 123 31.43 19.81 11.76
N TYR A 124 31.45 18.73 12.54
CA TYR A 124 30.59 17.56 12.36
C TYR A 124 29.11 17.95 12.34
N GLU A 125 28.62 18.69 13.35
CA GLU A 125 27.21 19.06 13.48
C GLU A 125 26.73 19.94 12.32
N ARG A 126 27.58 20.88 11.88
CA ARG A 126 27.29 21.72 10.71
C ARG A 126 27.11 20.89 9.45
N ILE A 127 27.98 19.92 9.21
CA ILE A 127 27.91 19.04 8.04
C ILE A 127 26.70 18.10 8.17
N ALA A 128 26.51 17.46 9.33
CA ALA A 128 25.42 16.53 9.60
C ALA A 128 24.06 17.20 9.33
N LYS A 129 23.86 18.42 9.83
CA LYS A 129 22.64 19.20 9.60
C LYS A 129 22.38 19.46 8.12
N ALA A 130 23.43 19.75 7.34
CA ALA A 130 23.31 20.01 5.91
C ALA A 130 23.18 18.74 5.05
N ARG A 131 23.50 17.56 5.60
CA ARG A 131 23.67 16.31 4.85
C ARG A 131 22.85 15.14 5.42
N GLY A 132 21.74 15.45 6.10
CA GLY A 132 20.78 14.46 6.59
C GLY A 132 21.32 13.54 7.68
N GLY A 133 22.17 14.06 8.57
CA GLY A 133 22.79 13.31 9.67
C GLY A 133 24.12 12.63 9.31
N LEU A 134 24.42 12.46 8.02
CA LEU A 134 25.64 11.78 7.57
C LEU A 134 26.78 12.78 7.31
N ALA A 135 27.62 13.02 8.32
CA ALA A 135 28.74 13.96 8.22
C ALA A 135 30.09 13.32 7.88
N VAL A 136 30.29 12.06 8.25
CA VAL A 136 31.56 11.32 8.10
C VAL A 136 31.27 10.10 7.24
N VAL A 137 32.09 9.86 6.21
CA VAL A 137 31.94 8.73 5.29
C VAL A 137 33.31 8.20 4.88
N PRO A 138 33.44 6.90 4.59
CA PRO A 138 34.66 6.37 4.00
C PRO A 138 34.85 6.92 2.57
N VAL A 139 36.09 6.88 2.09
CA VAL A 139 36.34 6.90 0.64
C VAL A 139 36.17 5.48 0.12
N HIS A 140 35.64 5.30 -1.09
CA HIS A 140 35.54 3.99 -1.72
C HIS A 140 36.61 3.88 -2.80
N GLN A 141 37.60 3.02 -2.59
CA GLN A 141 38.49 2.50 -3.61
C GLN A 141 37.78 1.31 -4.24
N VAL A 142 37.30 1.53 -5.46
CA VAL A 142 36.56 0.52 -6.19
C VAL A 142 37.54 -0.39 -6.92
N PHE A 143 37.25 -1.67 -6.93
CA PHE A 143 37.96 -2.65 -7.71
C PHE A 143 36.95 -3.40 -8.57
N GLU A 144 37.23 -3.46 -9.86
CA GLU A 144 36.51 -4.33 -10.79
C GLU A 144 37.09 -5.73 -10.68
N VAL A 145 36.22 -6.73 -10.52
CA VAL A 145 36.60 -8.12 -10.27
C VAL A 145 36.18 -8.99 -11.45
N ILE A 146 37.15 -9.66 -12.06
CA ILE A 146 36.90 -10.67 -13.10
C ILE A 146 36.87 -12.04 -12.44
N ARG A 147 35.85 -12.85 -12.76
CA ARG A 147 35.67 -14.20 -12.21
C ARG A 147 35.76 -15.26 -13.30
N ASP A 148 36.24 -16.44 -12.94
CA ASP A 148 36.12 -17.63 -13.80
C ASP A 148 34.71 -18.22 -13.74
N LYS A 149 34.44 -19.18 -14.63
CA LYS A 149 33.21 -19.98 -14.66
C LYS A 149 32.90 -20.75 -13.36
N ASN A 150 33.84 -20.86 -12.45
CA ASN A 150 33.67 -21.52 -11.14
C ASN A 150 33.45 -20.50 -10.00
N GLY A 151 33.38 -19.20 -10.32
CA GLY A 151 33.18 -18.11 -9.37
C GLY A 151 34.46 -17.60 -8.68
N ASN A 152 35.63 -18.14 -9.02
CA ASN A 152 36.90 -17.71 -8.46
C ASN A 152 37.34 -16.37 -9.06
N ILE A 153 37.87 -15.47 -8.23
CA ILE A 153 38.46 -14.21 -8.69
C ILE A 153 39.75 -14.52 -9.46
N VAL A 154 39.79 -14.13 -10.73
CA VAL A 154 40.97 -14.30 -11.61
C VAL A 154 41.75 -13.00 -11.77
N GLU A 155 41.08 -11.85 -11.71
CA GLU A 155 41.71 -10.54 -11.85
C GLU A 155 40.96 -9.48 -11.04
N GLN A 156 41.71 -8.47 -10.60
CA GLN A 156 41.19 -7.32 -9.86
C GLN A 156 41.82 -6.04 -10.41
N ILE A 157 41.02 -5.18 -11.03
CA ILE A 157 41.46 -3.94 -11.65
C ILE A 157 41.12 -2.78 -10.72
N GLU A 158 42.14 -1.99 -10.34
CA GLU A 158 41.96 -0.81 -9.51
C GLU A 158 41.28 0.31 -10.31
N MET A 159 40.13 0.77 -9.81
CA MET A 159 39.33 1.84 -10.39
C MET A 159 39.53 3.16 -9.63
N GLU A 160 38.75 4.17 -9.99
CA GLU A 160 38.78 5.47 -9.34
C GLU A 160 38.36 5.41 -7.87
N VAL A 161 39.02 6.21 -7.04
CA VAL A 161 38.62 6.43 -5.65
C VAL A 161 37.53 7.49 -5.61
N SER A 162 36.45 7.24 -4.86
CA SER A 162 35.33 8.17 -4.74
C SER A 162 34.94 8.44 -3.29
N CYS A 163 34.20 9.52 -3.05
CA CYS A 163 33.60 9.78 -1.74
C CYS A 163 32.43 8.84 -1.51
N GLY A 164 32.42 8.09 -0.41
CA GLY A 164 31.34 7.15 -0.08
C GLY A 164 29.96 7.81 0.14
N GLY A 165 29.90 9.13 0.30
CA GLY A 165 28.64 9.85 0.51
C GLY A 165 28.07 10.58 -0.72
N CYS A 166 28.86 10.88 -1.75
CA CYS A 166 28.35 11.56 -2.96
C CYS A 166 28.91 10.99 -4.26
N HIS A 167 29.75 9.95 -4.17
CA HIS A 167 30.33 9.19 -5.29
C HIS A 167 31.11 10.04 -6.29
N LYS A 168 31.55 11.23 -5.88
CA LYS A 168 32.47 12.05 -6.69
C LYS A 168 33.90 11.59 -6.46
N ILE A 169 34.66 11.60 -7.54
CA ILE A 169 36.06 11.18 -7.58
C ILE A 169 36.86 12.00 -6.57
N VAL A 170 37.69 11.31 -5.82
CA VAL A 170 38.69 11.89 -4.91
C VAL A 170 40.04 11.87 -5.64
N PRO A 171 40.70 13.02 -5.81
CA PRO A 171 41.99 13.07 -6.51
C PRO A 171 43.06 12.14 -5.89
N PRO A 172 43.93 11.49 -6.69
CA PRO A 172 44.91 10.51 -6.19
C PRO A 172 45.82 11.03 -5.08
N GLN A 173 46.31 12.28 -5.21
CA GLN A 173 47.14 12.90 -4.18
C GLN A 173 46.39 13.03 -2.85
N LYS A 174 45.10 13.40 -2.91
CA LYS A 174 44.24 13.52 -1.74
C LYS A 174 43.94 12.16 -1.12
N PHE A 175 43.77 11.12 -1.95
CA PHE A 175 43.59 9.75 -1.48
C PHE A 175 44.79 9.24 -0.68
N ILE A 176 46.01 9.41 -1.18
CA ILE A 176 47.24 9.05 -0.45
C ILE A 176 47.29 9.75 0.92
N GLU A 177 46.96 11.03 0.92
CA GLU A 177 46.90 11.87 2.12
C GLU A 177 45.82 11.42 3.13
N ILE A 178 44.64 10.99 2.66
CA ILE A 178 43.57 10.43 3.48
C ILE A 178 44.00 9.08 4.08
N LYS A 179 44.61 8.21 3.26
CA LYS A 179 45.11 6.89 3.68
C LYS A 179 46.22 7.00 4.73
N ALA A 180 47.01 8.08 4.70
CA ALA A 180 48.01 8.36 5.72
C ALA A 180 47.42 8.71 7.10
N GLY A 181 46.14 9.10 7.19
CA GLY A 181 45.42 9.26 8.48
C GLY A 181 45.90 10.41 9.39
N ASN A 182 46.82 11.26 8.93
CA ASN A 182 47.48 12.27 9.78
C ASN A 182 46.67 13.57 10.00
N LYS A 183 45.61 13.79 9.21
CA LYS A 183 44.75 14.98 9.32
C LYS A 183 43.33 14.66 8.84
N ILE A 184 42.36 15.49 9.24
CA ILE A 184 40.96 15.36 8.81
C ILE A 184 40.78 15.99 7.43
N PHE A 185 40.15 15.25 6.51
CA PHE A 185 39.86 15.73 5.16
C PHE A 185 38.38 15.93 4.93
N ARG A 186 38.07 16.83 3.98
CA ARG A 186 36.73 17.03 3.45
C ARG A 186 36.67 16.65 1.98
N CYS A 187 35.57 16.03 1.58
CA CYS A 187 35.19 15.92 0.18
C CYS A 187 35.00 17.33 -0.40
N GLU A 188 35.59 17.59 -1.56
CA GLU A 188 35.52 18.92 -2.21
C GLU A 188 34.15 19.16 -2.84
N SER A 189 33.45 18.09 -3.23
CA SER A 189 32.13 18.18 -3.84
C SER A 189 30.99 18.30 -2.82
N CYS A 190 31.02 17.50 -1.75
CA CYS A 190 29.91 17.47 -0.77
C CYS A 190 30.26 18.01 0.62
N GLY A 191 31.53 18.30 0.90
CA GLY A 191 31.96 18.85 2.18
C GLY A 191 31.92 17.87 3.36
N ARG A 192 31.50 16.61 3.17
CA ARG A 192 31.56 15.57 4.22
C ARG A 192 33.01 15.30 4.63
N LEU A 193 33.21 14.94 5.89
CA LEU A 193 34.47 14.43 6.37
C LEU A 193 34.71 13.05 5.74
N ILE A 194 35.90 12.82 5.20
CA ILE A 194 36.26 11.57 4.52
C ILE A 194 37.44 10.91 5.21
N TYR A 195 37.37 9.58 5.38
CA TYR A 195 38.42 8.75 5.99
C TYR A 195 38.69 7.50 5.17
N TRP A 196 39.80 6.84 5.46
CA TRP A 196 40.12 5.51 4.97
C TRP A 196 39.93 4.49 6.09
N ASP A 197 39.31 3.37 5.76
CA ASP A 197 39.18 2.17 6.59
C ASP A 197 39.30 0.93 5.71
N ASP A 198 40.18 0.00 6.07
CA ASP A 198 40.50 -1.16 5.22
C ASP A 198 39.31 -2.08 4.95
N LYS A 199 38.26 -2.06 5.79
CA LYS A 199 37.08 -2.90 5.63
C LYS A 199 35.98 -2.19 4.85
N GLU A 200 35.76 -0.91 5.12
CA GLU A 200 34.65 -0.15 4.53
C GLU A 200 35.03 0.55 3.21
N SER A 201 36.32 0.82 3.01
CA SER A 201 36.78 1.61 1.86
C SER A 201 37.10 0.76 0.63
N VAL A 202 37.24 -0.56 0.77
CA VAL A 202 37.49 -1.48 -0.35
C VAL A 202 36.15 -1.98 -0.88
N VAL A 203 35.80 -1.59 -2.11
CA VAL A 203 34.53 -1.98 -2.74
C VAL A 203 34.82 -2.85 -3.96
N LEU A 204 34.34 -4.09 -3.94
CA LEU A 204 34.39 -4.98 -5.09
C LEU A 204 33.13 -4.79 -5.93
N LYS A 205 33.28 -4.42 -7.19
CA LYS A 205 32.19 -4.35 -8.15
C LYS A 205 32.21 -5.63 -8.99
N ASP A 206 31.21 -6.48 -8.79
CA ASP A 206 30.96 -7.63 -9.65
C ASP A 206 30.17 -7.14 -10.88
N GLU A 207 30.77 -7.20 -12.08
CA GLU A 207 29.99 -7.20 -13.32
C GLU A 207 29.75 -8.65 -13.71
N TYR A 208 28.47 -9.06 -13.76
CA TYR A 208 28.09 -10.26 -14.49
C TYR A 208 28.30 -9.95 -15.98
N HIS A 209 29.44 -10.33 -16.52
CA HIS A 209 29.52 -10.58 -17.96
C HIS A 209 28.72 -11.86 -18.20
N GLU A 210 27.45 -11.71 -18.61
CA GLU A 210 26.83 -12.76 -19.41
C GLU A 210 27.74 -12.88 -20.63
N ASP A 211 28.54 -13.95 -20.67
CA ASP A 211 29.21 -14.36 -21.88
C ASP A 211 28.13 -14.43 -22.97
N GLU A 212 28.11 -13.45 -23.87
CA GLU A 212 27.33 -13.53 -25.10
C GLU A 212 27.78 -14.82 -25.79
N GLU A 213 26.95 -15.85 -25.72
CA GLU A 213 27.05 -17.03 -26.58
C GLU A 213 27.04 -16.51 -28.03
N PHE A 214 28.23 -16.45 -28.62
CA PHE A 214 28.39 -16.31 -30.06
C PHE A 214 27.71 -17.51 -30.72
N ILE A 215 26.54 -17.27 -31.28
CA ILE A 215 25.85 -18.12 -32.27
C ILE A 215 26.71 -18.20 -33.54
#